data_AF-X0ZNQ5-F1
#
_entry.id   AF-X0ZNQ5-F1
#
_cell.length_a   1.000
_cell.length_b   1.000
_cell.length_c   1.000
_cell.angle_alpha   90.00
_cell.angle_beta   90.00
_cell.angle_gamma   90.00
#
_symmetry.space_group_name_H-M   'P 1'
#
loop_
_entity.id
_entity.type
_entity.pdbx_description
1 polymer ?
#
loop_
_entity_poly.entity_id
_entity_poly.type
_entity_poly.pdbx_seq_one_letter_code
_entity_poly.pdbx_strand_id
1 'polypeptide(L)'
;MKEISLHSTPAESYFHRTIKLLLYKNLYENDKSVVKRSLEKYLGNRYADVYLKLNTGKEIVVEVQNSKITVKDIIARTKDYNE
;
A
#
# COMPACT_ATOMS: atom_id res chain seq x y z
N MET A 1 0.61 16.91 14.20
CA MET A 1 0.27 16.06 13.03
C MET A 1 1.02 16.64 11.84
N LYS A 2 1.94 15.90 11.20
CA LYS A 2 2.62 16.38 9.98
C LYS A 2 1.57 16.46 8.87
N GLU A 3 1.36 17.64 8.30
CA GLU A 3 0.54 17.80 7.10
C GLU A 3 1.15 16.95 5.98
N ILE A 4 0.34 16.04 5.44
CA ILE A 4 0.71 15.24 4.29
C ILE A 4 0.39 16.12 3.07
N SER A 5 1.41 16.73 2.47
CA SER A 5 1.28 17.62 1.30
C SER A 5 0.40 17.01 0.20
N LEU A 6 -0.59 17.78 -0.28
CA LEU A 6 -1.71 17.39 -1.16
C LEU A 6 -1.37 17.47 -2.66
N HIS A 7 -0.16 17.11 -3.09
CA HIS A 7 0.15 17.09 -4.52
C HIS A 7 -0.30 15.77 -5.16
N SER A 8 -1.35 15.83 -6.00
CA SER A 8 -1.83 14.71 -6.83
C SER A 8 -1.05 14.64 -8.14
N THR A 9 -0.67 13.43 -8.58
CA THR A 9 -0.15 13.19 -9.93
C THR A 9 -1.26 12.62 -10.83
N PRO A 10 -1.13 12.63 -12.16
CA PRO A 10 -2.11 11.98 -13.05
C PRO A 10 -2.32 10.48 -12.77
N ALA A 11 -1.35 9.83 -12.14
CA ALA A 11 -1.40 8.42 -11.76
C ALA A 11 -2.15 8.17 -10.43
N GLU A 12 -2.32 9.20 -9.59
CA GLU A 12 -2.92 9.11 -8.26
C GLU A 12 -4.19 9.98 -8.17
N SER A 13 -5.37 9.34 -8.21
CA SER A 13 -6.63 10.04 -8.00
C SER A 13 -6.83 10.40 -6.52
N TYR A 14 -7.70 11.40 -6.25
CA TYR A 14 -8.11 11.73 -4.88
C TYR A 14 -8.62 10.49 -4.12
N PHE A 15 -9.40 9.63 -4.77
CA PHE A 15 -9.92 8.40 -4.18
C PHE A 15 -8.82 7.38 -3.90
N HIS A 16 -7.90 7.16 -4.85
CA HIS A 16 -6.77 6.25 -4.67
C HIS A 16 -5.94 6.65 -3.44
N ARG A 17 -5.56 7.93 -3.35
CA ARG A 17 -4.83 8.47 -2.21
C ARG A 17 -5.61 8.38 -0.90
N THR A 18 -6.91 8.68 -0.93
CA THR A 18 -7.76 8.65 0.27
C THR A 18 -7.87 7.23 0.82
N ILE A 19 -8.09 6.22 -0.04
CA ILE A 19 -8.14 4.81 0.36
C ILE A 19 -6.78 4.37 0.91
N LYS A 20 -5.69 4.71 0.22
CA LYS A 20 -4.31 4.43 0.67
C LYS A 20 -4.04 4.98 2.08
N LEU A 21 -4.39 6.25 2.33
CA LEU A 21 -4.22 6.89 3.63
C LEU A 21 -5.13 6.30 4.70
N LEU A 22 -6.38 5.95 4.35
CA LEU A 22 -7.32 5.31 5.26
C LEU A 22 -6.78 3.95 5.73
N LEU A 23 -6.35 3.10 4.80
CA LEU A 23 -5.76 1.80 5.11
C LEU A 23 -4.50 1.95 5.97
N TYR A 24 -3.58 2.83 5.57
CA TYR A 24 -2.36 3.10 6.33
C TYR A 24 -2.66 3.48 7.77
N LYS A 25 -3.60 4.42 8.00
CA LYS A 25 -4.00 4.88 9.35
C LYS A 25 -4.71 3.80 10.13
N ASN A 26 -5.80 3.28 9.57
CA ASN A 26 -6.73 2.42 10.27
C ASN A 26 -6.09 1.08 10.66
N LEU A 27 -5.32 0.46 9.76
CA LEU A 27 -4.67 -0.83 10.05
C LEU A 27 -3.68 -0.70 11.21
N TYR A 28 -2.94 0.40 11.28
CA TYR A 28 -1.98 0.61 12.38
C TYR A 28 -2.65 0.92 13.71
N GLU A 29 -3.69 1.75 13.69
CA GLU A 29 -4.37 2.20 14.91
C GLU A 29 -5.23 1.10 15.53
N ASN A 30 -5.74 0.17 14.70
CA ASN A 30 -6.70 -0.84 15.15
C ASN A 30 -6.13 -2.27 15.19
N ASP A 31 -5.03 -2.57 14.48
CA ASP A 31 -4.38 -3.87 14.53
C ASP A 31 -3.04 -3.81 15.26
N LYS A 32 -3.04 -4.24 16.53
CA LYS A 32 -1.85 -4.30 17.40
C LYS A 32 -0.78 -5.26 16.90
N SER A 33 -1.08 -6.14 15.94
CA SER A 33 -0.08 -7.00 15.33
C SER A 33 0.84 -6.24 14.38
N VAL A 34 0.46 -5.06 13.89
CA VAL A 34 1.28 -4.24 12.99
C VAL A 34 2.37 -3.51 13.77
N VAL A 35 3.64 -3.86 13.52
CA VAL A 35 4.81 -3.25 14.19
C VAL A 35 5.53 -2.22 13.32
N LYS A 36 5.35 -2.27 12.00
CA LYS A 36 5.89 -1.28 11.06
C LYS A 36 4.91 -1.03 9.93
N ARG A 37 4.91 0.19 9.42
CA ARG A 37 4.16 0.59 8.23
C ARG A 37 4.90 1.65 7.42
N SER A 38 4.63 1.69 6.13
CA SER A 38 5.06 2.78 5.24
C SER A 38 4.11 2.91 4.06
N LEU A 39 4.01 4.12 3.54
CA LEU A 39 3.42 4.39 2.22
C LEU A 39 4.52 4.28 1.16
N GLU A 40 4.15 3.87 -0.05
CA GLU A 40 5.03 3.89 -1.23
C GLU A 40 6.37 3.20 -0.97
N LYS A 41 6.29 1.97 -0.44
CA LYS A 41 7.47 1.20 -0.09
C LYS A 41 8.02 0.52 -1.34
N TYR A 42 9.25 0.87 -1.73
CA TYR A 42 9.95 0.15 -2.79
C TYR A 42 10.30 -1.27 -2.33
N LEU A 43 9.84 -2.27 -3.09
CA LEU A 43 10.04 -3.71 -2.91
C LEU A 43 10.27 -4.35 -4.28
N GLY A 44 11.41 -5.00 -4.46
CA GLY A 44 11.80 -5.55 -5.76
C GLY A 44 11.78 -4.46 -6.84
N ASN A 45 10.89 -4.63 -7.83
CA ASN A 45 10.74 -3.71 -8.95
C ASN A 45 9.53 -2.76 -8.82
N ARG A 46 8.87 -2.71 -7.66
CA ARG A 46 7.59 -2.00 -7.49
C ARG A 46 7.52 -1.16 -6.22
N TYR A 47 6.62 -0.18 -6.25
CA TYR A 47 6.23 0.59 -5.08
C TYR A 47 4.89 0.08 -4.56
N ALA A 48 4.90 -0.48 -3.36
CA ALA A 48 3.69 -0.85 -2.65
C ALA A 48 2.99 0.39 -2.11
N ASP A 49 1.70 0.57 -2.42
CA ASP A 49 0.90 1.69 -1.91
C ASP A 49 0.91 1.74 -0.38
N VAL A 50 0.62 0.60 0.26
CA VAL A 50 0.74 0.42 1.71
C VAL A 50 1.54 -0.83 2.00
N TYR A 51 2.57 -0.70 2.81
CA TYR A 51 3.34 -1.82 3.35
C TYR A 51 3.14 -1.89 4.86
N LEU A 52 2.99 -3.10 5.37
CA LEU A 52 2.91 -3.43 6.79
C LEU A 52 3.88 -4.56 7.13
N LYS A 53 4.48 -4.50 8.31
CA LYS A 53 5.17 -5.64 8.94
C LYS A 53 4.45 -6.01 10.22
N LEU A 54 4.12 -7.29 10.36
CA LEU A 54 3.50 -7.84 11.54
C LEU A 54 4.54 -8.24 12.59
N ASN A 55 4.12 -8.37 13.85
CA ASN A 55 4.93 -8.87 14.96
C ASN A 55 5.44 -10.31 14.74
N THR A 56 4.77 -11.08 13.88
CA THR A 56 5.21 -12.41 13.42
C THR A 56 6.37 -12.34 12.42
N GLY A 57 6.76 -11.15 11.97
CA GLY A 57 7.74 -10.94 10.92
C GLY A 57 7.15 -10.97 9.50
N LYS A 58 5.91 -11.43 9.33
CA LYS A 58 5.21 -11.42 8.04
C LYS A 58 5.06 -10.00 7.50
N GLU A 59 5.22 -9.88 6.19
CA GLU A 59 5.08 -8.62 5.46
C GLU A 59 3.82 -8.66 4.61
N ILE A 60 3.06 -7.56 4.62
CA ILE A 60 1.82 -7.41 3.87
C ILE A 60 1.95 -6.18 2.99
N VAL A 61 1.61 -6.35 1.71
CA VAL A 61 1.52 -5.29 0.73
C VAL A 61 0.05 -5.13 0.33
N VAL A 62 -0.41 -3.88 0.28
CA VAL A 62 -1.73 -3.52 -0.24
C VAL A 62 -1.54 -2.58 -1.42
N GLU A 63 -2.25 -2.87 -2.50
CA GLU A 63 -2.27 -2.12 -3.76
C GLU A 63 -3.69 -1.62 -4.01
N VAL A 64 -3.86 -0.31 -4.09
CA VAL A 64 -5.14 0.31 -4.40
C VAL A 64 -5.21 0.53 -5.90
N GLN A 65 -6.28 0.07 -6.55
CA GLN A 65 -6.46 0.26 -7.99
C GLN A 65 -7.57 1.27 -8.25
N ASN A 66 -7.26 2.28 -9.07
CA ASN A 66 -8.25 3.26 -9.54
C ASN A 66 -8.97 2.81 -10.83
N SER A 67 -8.41 1.82 -11.52
CA SER A 67 -8.94 1.27 -12.76
C SER A 67 -9.09 -0.25 -12.67
N LYS A 68 -9.88 -0.82 -13.59
CA LYS A 68 -10.01 -2.27 -13.71
C LYS A 68 -8.63 -2.91 -13.91
N ILE A 69 -8.35 -3.95 -13.14
CA ILE A 69 -7.14 -4.77 -13.24
C ILE A 69 -7.53 -6.18 -13.71
N THR A 70 -6.71 -6.82 -14.55
CA THR A 70 -6.96 -8.19 -14.99
C THR A 70 -6.41 -9.21 -13.99
N VAL A 71 -6.93 -10.43 -14.02
CA VAL A 71 -6.38 -11.54 -13.22
C VAL A 71 -4.91 -11.80 -13.55
N LYS A 72 -4.53 -11.68 -14.83
CA LYS A 72 -3.14 -11.83 -15.27
C LYS A 72 -2.23 -10.79 -14.62
N ASP A 73 -2.69 -9.53 -14.56
CA ASP A 73 -1.94 -8.46 -13.89
C ASP A 73 -1.83 -8.71 -12.40
N ILE A 74 -2.91 -9.13 -11.73
CA ILE A 74 -2.85 -9.47 -10.30
C ILE A 74 -1.79 -10.54 -10.04
N ILE A 75 -1.77 -11.62 -10.83
CA ILE A 75 -0.79 -12.70 -10.67
C ILE A 75 0.64 -12.19 -10.88
N ALA A 76 0.88 -11.41 -11.94
CA ALA A 76 2.21 -10.86 -12.22
C ALA A 76 2.71 -9.96 -11.06
N ARG A 77 1.85 -9.06 -10.59
CA ARG A 77 2.18 -8.14 -9.48
C ARG A 77 2.43 -8.86 -8.17
N THR A 78 1.66 -9.91 -7.89
CA THR A 78 1.87 -10.73 -6.70
C THR A 78 3.22 -11.44 -6.75
N LYS A 79 3.65 -11.92 -7.92
CA LYS A 79 4.99 -12.51 -8.07
C LYS A 79 6.10 -11.49 -7.82
N ASP A 80 5.99 -10.29 -8.39
CA ASP A 80 6.98 -9.21 -8.21
C ASP A 80 7.25 -8.88 -6.72
N TYR A 81 6.27 -9.10 -5.84
CA TYR A 81 6.40 -8.84 -4.40
C TYR A 81 6.91 -10.04 -3.57
N ASN A 82 6.85 -11.26 -4.12
CA ASN A 82 7.21 -12.49 -3.42
C ASN A 82 8.49 -13.15 -3.94
N GLU A 83 9.08 -12.63 -5.02
CA GLU A 83 10.39 -13.01 -5.56
C GLU A 83 11.50 -12.10 -5.03
#